data_AF-A0A3B8VX19-F1
#
_entry.id   AF-A0A3B8VX19-F1
#
_cell.length_a   1.000
_cell.length_b   1.000
_cell.length_c   1.000
_cell.angle_alpha   90.00
_cell.angle_beta   90.00
_cell.angle_gamma   90.00
#
_symmetry.space_group_name_H-M   'P 1'
#
loop_
_entity.id
_entity.type
_entity.pdbx_description
1 polymer ?
#
loop_
_entity_poly.entity_id
_entity_poly.type
_entity_poly.pdbx_seq_one_letter_code
_entity_poly.pdbx_strand_id
1 'polypeptide(L)' 'MEILGVIVLIVSFFILLILGVPIAFSIGIAGTLTMLLNIDAIPAFTTFALRMASGLDSFALLAIPFFV' A
#
# COMPACT_ATOMS: atom_id res chain seq x y z
N MET A 1 -1.95 -8.88 -16.66
CA MET A 1 -1.66 -7.61 -15.97
C MET A 1 -2.06 -7.69 -14.51
N GLU A 2 -3.28 -8.13 -14.19
CA GLU A 2 -3.81 -8.16 -12.81
C GLU A 2 -3.02 -9.09 -11.85
N ILE A 3 -2.76 -10.34 -12.24
CA ILE A 3 -1.98 -11.29 -11.41
C ILE A 3 -0.55 -10.77 -11.14
N LEU A 4 0.06 -10.10 -12.10
CA LEU A 4 1.43 -9.57 -11.96
C LEU A 4 1.48 -8.48 -10.89
N GLY A 5 0.48 -7.57 -10.86
CA GLY A 5 0.36 -6.57 -9.82
C GLY A 5 0.19 -7.18 -8.43
N VAL A 6 -0.66 -8.20 -8.29
CA VAL A 6 -0.87 -8.90 -7.01
C VAL A 6 0.42 -9.58 -6.51
N ILE A 7 1.17 -10.22 -7.41
CA ILE A 7 2.46 -10.83 -7.06
C ILE A 7 3.45 -9.77 -6.59
N VAL A 8 3.56 -8.64 -7.31
CA VAL A 8 4.46 -7.54 -6.93
C VAL A 8 4.07 -6.97 -5.57
N LEU A 9 2.79 -6.77 -5.29
CA LEU A 9 2.30 -6.33 -3.98
C LEU A 9 2.76 -7.27 -2.86
N ILE A 10 2.45 -8.56 -2.99
CA ILE A 10 2.72 -9.56 -1.95
C ILE A 10 4.23 -9.71 -1.74
N VAL A 11 4.98 -9.90 -2.82
CA VAL A 11 6.43 -10.16 -2.73
C VAL A 11 7.16 -8.94 -2.17
N SER A 12 6.87 -7.73 -2.67
CA SER A 12 7.51 -6.51 -2.15
C SER A 12 7.16 -6.23 -0.69
N PHE A 13 5.89 -6.45 -0.29
CA PHE A 13 5.45 -6.28 1.09
C PHE A 13 6.19 -7.21 2.05
N PHE A 14 6.26 -8.51 1.73
CA PHE A 14 6.96 -9.47 2.59
C PHE A 14 8.47 -9.24 2.63
N ILE A 15 9.10 -8.86 1.52
CA ILE A 15 10.53 -8.50 1.51
C ILE A 15 10.78 -7.32 2.45
N LEU A 16 10.00 -6.25 2.36
CA LEU A 16 10.16 -5.07 3.22
C LEU A 16 9.94 -5.41 4.70
N LEU A 17 8.98 -6.29 5.00
CA LEU A 17 8.69 -6.72 6.37
C LEU A 17 9.80 -7.61 6.95
N ILE A 18 10.37 -8.52 6.16
CA ILE A 18 11.54 -9.34 6.55
C ILE A 18 12.77 -8.46 6.80
N LEU A 19 12.92 -7.37 6.03
CA LEU A 19 13.97 -6.36 6.23
C LEU A 19 13.75 -5.48 7.48
N GLY A 20 12.65 -5.65 8.21
CA GLY A 20 12.36 -4.88 9.42
C GLY A 20 11.84 -3.46 9.16
N VAL A 21 11.40 -3.16 7.93
CA VAL A 21 10.79 -1.86 7.60
C VAL A 21 9.44 -1.74 8.32
N PRO A 22 9.12 -0.60 8.96
CA PRO A 22 7.84 -0.42 9.63
C PRO A 22 6.67 -0.67 8.68
N ILE A 23 5.63 -1.34 9.19
CA ILE A 23 4.51 -1.87 8.38
C ILE A 23 3.87 -0.78 7.49
N ALA A 24 3.71 0.44 8.01
CA ALA A 24 3.15 1.57 7.26
C ALA A 24 3.95 1.89 5.97
N PHE A 25 5.29 1.89 6.05
CA PHE A 25 6.14 2.12 4.88
C PHE A 25 6.09 0.93 3.92
N SER A 26 6.03 -0.29 4.44
CA SER A 26 5.94 -1.50 3.62
C SER A 26 4.66 -1.51 2.76
N ILE A 27 3.51 -1.11 3.34
CA ILE A 27 2.24 -0.98 2.60
C ILE A 27 2.32 0.15 1.56
N GLY A 28 2.89 1.30 1.95
CA GLY A 28 3.04 2.46 1.06
C GLY A 28 3.85 2.15 -0.20
N ILE A 29 5.02 1.52 -0.03
CA ILE A 29 5.94 1.20 -1.13
C ILE A 29 5.37 0.10 -2.01
N ALA A 30 4.88 -1.00 -1.43
CA ALA A 30 4.31 -2.13 -2.17
C ALA A 30 3.08 -1.71 -3.00
N GLY A 31 2.19 -0.90 -2.40
CA GLY A 31 0.99 -0.40 -3.07
C GLY A 31 1.30 0.57 -4.21
N THR A 32 2.27 1.47 -4.01
CA THR A 32 2.73 2.41 -5.06
C THR A 32 3.33 1.64 -6.24
N LEU A 33 4.22 0.68 -5.98
CA LEU A 33 4.82 -0.16 -7.03
C LEU A 33 3.74 -0.91 -7.84
N THR A 34 2.72 -1.42 -7.16
CA THR A 34 1.63 -2.15 -7.81
C THR A 34 0.78 -1.23 -8.68
N MET A 35 0.48 -0.01 -8.24
CA MET A 35 -0.28 0.95 -9.04
C MET A 35 0.50 1.45 -10.26
N LEU A 36 1.82 1.66 -10.12
CA LEU A 36 2.70 2.09 -11.22
C LEU A 36 2.78 1.07 -12.36
N LEU A 37 2.52 -0.21 -12.07
CA LEU A 37 2.49 -1.28 -13.07
C LEU A 37 1.14 -1.39 -13.81
N ASN A 38 0.09 -0.77 -13.28
CA ASN A 38 -1.27 -0.86 -13.82
C ASN A 38 -1.75 0.43 -14.50
N ILE A 39 -1.20 1.60 -14.13
CA ILE A 39 -1.62 2.92 -14.59
C ILE A 39 -0.39 3.80 -14.79
N ASP A 40 -0.49 4.83 -15.63
CA ASP A 40 0.54 5.86 -15.82
C ASP A 40 1.03 6.46 -14.50
N ALA A 41 2.31 6.81 -14.45
CA ALA A 41 2.98 7.20 -13.21
C ALA A 41 2.32 8.40 -12.51
N ILE A 42 1.98 9.46 -13.27
CA ILE A 42 1.36 10.68 -12.73
C ILE A 42 0.03 10.36 -12.00
N PRO A 43 -0.98 9.73 -12.64
CA PRO A 43 -2.23 9.38 -11.97
C PRO A 43 -2.08 8.27 -10.92
N ALA A 44 -1.09 7.38 -11.03
CA ALA A 44 -0.83 6.36 -10.02
C ALA A 44 -0.42 6.97 -8.68
N PHE A 45 0.51 7.93 -8.67
CA PHE A 45 0.94 8.59 -7.43
C PHE A 45 -0.19 9.41 -6.78
N THR A 46 -0.95 10.17 -7.56
CA THR A 46 -2.04 11.00 -7.01
C THR A 46 -3.18 10.15 -6.47
N THR A 47 -3.55 9.08 -7.17
CA THR A 47 -4.58 8.13 -6.71
C THR A 47 -4.13 7.39 -5.45
N PHE A 48 -2.86 6.96 -5.40
CA PHE A 48 -2.32 6.29 -4.22
C PHE A 48 -2.25 7.22 -3.01
N ALA A 49 -1.82 8.48 -3.20
CA ALA A 49 -1.79 9.48 -2.14
C ALA A 49 -3.19 9.73 -1.55
N LEU A 50 -4.22 9.82 -2.40
CA LEU A 50 -5.60 9.98 -1.94
C LEU A 50 -6.10 8.75 -1.16
N ARG A 51 -5.81 7.54 -1.66
CA ARG A 51 -6.16 6.28 -0.97
C ARG A 51 -5.45 6.11 0.36
N MET A 52 -4.20 6.57 0.46
CA MET A 52 -3.44 6.53 1.70
C MET A 52 -3.98 7.55 2.71
N ALA A 53 -4.34 8.76 2.27
CA ALA A 53 -4.99 9.76 3.11
C ALA A 53 -6.31 9.23 3.70
N SER A 54 -7.17 8.60 2.89
CA SER A 54 -8.41 7.98 3.38
C SER A 54 -8.16 6.71 4.22
N GLY A 55 -7.07 5.99 3.95
CA GLY A 55 -6.71 4.76 4.64
C GLY A 55 -6.11 4.99 6.03
N LEU A 56 -5.45 6.14 6.26
CA LEU A 56 -4.91 6.54 7.56
C LEU A 56 -6.00 6.67 8.62
N ASP A 57 -7.17 7.23 8.25
CA ASP A 57 -8.32 7.33 9.14
C ASP A 57 -8.82 5.94 9.53
N SER A 58 -8.97 5.02 8.56
CA SER A 58 -9.40 3.64 8.83
C SER A 58 -8.38 2.84 9.66
N PHE A 59 -7.07 3.09 9.51
CA PHE A 59 -6.03 2.43 10.30
C PHE A 59 -5.95 2.95 11.74
N ALA A 60 -6.10 4.27 11.93
CA ALA A 60 -6.14 4.87 13.26
C ALA A 60 -7.36 4.38 14.05
N LEU A 61 -8.51 4.23 13.37
CA LEU A 61 -9.72 3.67 13.96
C LEU A 61 -9.57 2.16 14.24
N LEU A 62 -8.93 1.38 13.36
CA LEU A 62 -8.62 -0.04 13.62
C LEU A 62 -7.69 -0.25 14.82
N ALA A 63 -6.78 0.71 15.08
CA ALA A 63 -5.87 0.67 16.22
C ALA A 63 -6.56 0.97 17.57
N ILE A 64 -7.75 1.57 17.55
CA ILE A 64 -8.59 1.77 18.74
C ILE A 64 -9.48 0.54 18.89
N PRO A 65 -9.26 -0.32 19.90
CA PRO A 65 -10.07 -1.52 20.06
C PRO A 65 -11.55 -1.10 20.22
N PHE A 66 -12.43 -1.67 19.38
CA PHE A 66 -13.88 -1.44 19.28
C PHE A 66 -14.40 -0.27 18.40
N PHE A 67 -13.56 0.39 17.58
CA PHE A 67 -14.08 1.33 16.58
C PHE A 67 -14.42 0.59 15.27
N VAL A 68 -15.69 0.58 14.87
CA VAL A 68 -16.19 0.05 13.58
C VAL A 68 -16.36 1.19 12.59
#